data_AF-A0A159WCI7-F1
#
_entry.id   AF-A0A159WCI7-F1
#
_cell.length_a   1.000
_cell.length_b   1.000
_cell.length_c   1.000
_cell.angle_alpha   90.00
_cell.angle_beta   90.00
_cell.angle_gamma   90.00
#
_symmetry.space_group_name_H-M   'P 1'
#
loop_
_entity.id
_entity.type
_entity.pdbx_description
1 polymer ?
#
loop_
_entity_poly.entity_id
_entity_poly.type
_entity_poly.pdbx_seq_one_letter_code
_entity_poly.pdbx_strand_id
1 'polypeptide(L)'
;CSCAESKVHNCKSSAGDATSGDHGPASHSEINGTLYNEKELIFPPELVRRNDLPLKLLGFGGIRWYRPLKLEALLDLKSLYPNAKLVVGNTEVGIEINFKNAQYPILISVTHVHELNAMNIKENGLEIGSSVRLSKLQQVLIKVIAERDIHETSSCRAINEQLKWFAGKQVKNVASVGGNICTASPISDLNPLWMATRTEFRIVDSKGNIRTVL
;
A
#
# COMPACT_ATOMS: atom_id res chain seq x y z
N CYS A 1 35.27 27.70 -1.18
CA CYS A 1 36.70 27.70 -1.53
C CYS A 1 37.54 27.47 -0.27
N SER A 2 38.51 26.57 -0.42
CA SER A 2 39.73 26.37 0.39
C SER A 2 39.61 25.80 1.80
N CYS A 3 39.98 24.53 1.91
CA CYS A 3 40.46 23.86 3.11
C CYS A 3 41.84 24.41 3.51
N ALA A 4 42.15 24.41 4.81
CA ALA A 4 43.51 24.37 5.31
C ALA A 4 43.55 23.55 6.61
N GLU A 5 44.29 22.44 6.58
CA GLU A 5 44.64 21.62 7.73
C GLU A 5 45.72 22.33 8.56
N SER A 6 45.53 22.38 9.88
CA SER A 6 46.59 22.74 10.82
C SER A 6 46.86 21.55 11.76
N LYS A 7 48.10 21.05 11.70
CA LYS A 7 48.68 20.10 12.65
C LYS A 7 48.69 20.73 14.04
N VAL A 8 48.24 19.98 15.06
CA VAL A 8 48.50 20.36 16.45
C VAL A 8 49.23 19.24 17.18
N HIS A 9 50.28 19.69 17.87
CA HIS A 9 51.28 18.99 18.64
C HIS A 9 50.72 18.09 19.74
N ASN A 10 51.42 16.97 19.91
CA ASN A 10 51.32 16.03 21.01
C ASN A 10 51.88 16.65 22.30
N CYS A 11 51.09 16.71 23.37
CA CYS A 11 51.55 17.11 24.70
C CYS A 11 51.14 16.03 25.70
N LYS A 12 52.14 15.35 26.28
CA LYS A 12 51.97 14.37 27.36
C LYS A 12 51.90 15.11 28.70
N SER A 13 50.87 14.85 29.50
CA SER A 13 50.92 14.98 30.95
C SER A 13 50.14 13.84 31.60
N SER A 14 50.55 13.52 32.82
CA SER A 14 50.41 12.25 33.52
C SER A 14 49.23 12.17 34.51
N ALA A 15 48.81 10.92 34.74
CA ALA A 15 48.21 10.33 35.95
C ALA A 15 46.68 10.43 36.16
N GLY A 16 46.05 9.26 36.34
CA GLY A 16 44.70 9.10 36.89
C GLY A 16 43.95 7.90 36.31
N ASP A 17 43.90 6.81 37.07
CA ASP A 17 43.30 5.51 36.75
C ASP A 17 41.75 5.55 36.77
N ALA A 18 41.07 5.05 35.71
CA ALA A 18 39.70 4.52 35.74
C ALA A 18 39.26 3.98 34.35
N THR A 19 39.08 2.66 34.30
CA THR A 19 38.39 1.83 33.29
C THR A 19 37.58 2.55 32.20
N SER A 20 38.06 2.49 30.96
CA SER A 20 37.30 2.83 29.75
C SER A 20 37.32 1.62 28.81
N GLY A 21 36.14 1.02 28.60
CA GLY A 21 35.97 -0.04 27.61
C GLY A 21 36.25 0.51 26.21
N ASP A 22 37.10 -0.19 25.49
CA ASP A 22 37.51 0.12 24.12
C ASP A 22 36.29 -0.04 23.18
N HIS A 23 35.60 1.06 22.87
CA HIS A 23 34.65 1.11 21.76
C HIS A 23 35.44 1.24 20.46
N GLY A 24 36.09 0.14 20.06
CA GLY A 24 36.61 0.01 18.71
C GLY A 24 35.48 0.17 17.69
N PRO A 25 35.68 0.88 16.58
CA PRO A 25 34.68 1.00 15.52
C PRO A 25 34.33 -0.42 15.05
N ALA A 26 33.03 -0.75 15.09
CA ALA A 26 32.54 -2.01 14.55
C ALA A 26 33.06 -2.14 13.11
N SER A 27 33.87 -3.18 12.87
CA SER A 27 34.44 -3.51 11.57
C SER A 27 33.31 -3.45 10.53
N HIS A 28 33.41 -2.50 9.60
CA HIS A 28 32.61 -2.54 8.39
C HIS A 28 32.93 -3.85 7.71
N SER A 29 31.95 -4.75 7.69
CA SER A 29 32.08 -6.07 7.12
C SER A 29 32.62 -5.94 5.69
N GLU A 30 33.82 -6.48 5.43
CA GLU A 30 34.46 -6.57 4.11
C GLU A 30 33.73 -7.57 3.20
N ILE A 31 32.40 -7.48 3.13
CA ILE A 31 31.60 -8.41 2.35
C ILE A 31 31.64 -7.92 0.90
N ASN A 32 32.42 -8.63 0.09
CA ASN A 32 32.45 -8.45 -1.35
C ASN A 32 31.07 -8.83 -1.95
N GLY A 33 30.23 -7.82 -2.19
CA GLY A 33 28.85 -7.96 -2.67
C GLY A 33 28.69 -8.64 -4.03
N THR A 34 29.79 -8.84 -4.78
CA THR A 34 29.77 -9.53 -6.08
C THR A 34 29.59 -11.05 -5.97
N LEU A 35 29.84 -11.65 -4.79
CA LEU A 35 29.63 -13.08 -4.53
C LEU A 35 28.16 -13.48 -4.34
N TYR A 36 27.25 -12.52 -4.23
CA TYR A 36 25.82 -12.75 -3.99
C TYR A 36 24.96 -12.66 -5.25
N ASN A 37 25.57 -12.59 -6.44
CA ASN A 37 24.84 -12.47 -7.71
C ASN A 37 23.90 -13.66 -8.04
N GLU A 38 24.05 -14.79 -7.34
CA GLU A 38 23.25 -16.01 -7.54
C GLU A 38 22.37 -16.39 -6.34
N LYS A 39 22.42 -15.64 -5.23
CA LYS A 39 21.73 -16.02 -3.98
C LYS A 39 20.83 -14.89 -3.51
N GLU A 40 19.57 -14.94 -3.91
CA GLU A 40 18.52 -14.10 -3.33
C GLU A 40 18.34 -14.42 -1.83
N LEU A 41 17.87 -13.42 -1.08
CA LEU A 41 17.53 -13.60 0.33
C LEU A 41 16.34 -14.56 0.44
N ILE A 42 16.45 -15.56 1.32
CA ILE A 42 15.32 -16.43 1.64
C ILE A 42 14.21 -15.64 2.36
N PHE A 43 12.96 -15.95 2.03
CA PHE A 43 11.84 -15.40 2.79
C PHE A 43 11.77 -16.06 4.18
N PRO A 44 11.63 -15.29 5.28
CA PRO A 44 11.63 -15.84 6.64
C PRO A 44 10.55 -16.94 6.85
N PRO A 45 10.93 -18.18 7.22
CA PRO A 45 9.98 -19.28 7.40
C PRO A 45 8.88 -19.00 8.43
N GLU A 46 9.19 -18.19 9.45
CA GLU A 46 8.25 -17.79 10.50
C GLU A 46 7.09 -16.97 9.94
N LEU A 47 7.34 -16.15 8.91
CA LEU A 47 6.31 -15.35 8.25
C LEU A 47 5.43 -16.18 7.32
N VAL A 48 5.95 -17.28 6.75
CA VAL A 48 5.15 -18.20 5.93
C VAL A 48 4.11 -18.94 6.78
N ARG A 49 4.49 -19.32 8.01
CA ARG A 49 3.64 -20.08 8.94
C ARG A 49 2.66 -19.19 9.72
N ARG A 50 2.75 -17.88 9.55
CA ARG A 50 1.93 -16.93 10.30
C ARG A 50 0.49 -16.97 9.81
N ASN A 51 -0.44 -17.18 10.73
CA ASN A 51 -1.87 -16.97 10.47
C ASN A 51 -2.21 -15.48 10.48
N ASP A 52 -3.04 -15.06 9.54
CA ASP A 52 -3.62 -13.72 9.58
C ASP A 52 -4.62 -13.61 10.73
N LEU A 53 -4.39 -12.61 11.60
CA LEU A 53 -5.27 -12.28 12.71
C LEU A 53 -5.84 -10.87 12.55
N PRO A 54 -7.09 -10.59 12.95
CA PRO A 54 -7.57 -9.23 13.06
C PRO A 54 -6.66 -8.43 13.99
N LEU A 55 -6.37 -7.17 13.66
CA LEU A 55 -5.52 -6.31 14.48
C LEU A 55 -6.29 -5.12 15.01
N LYS A 56 -5.97 -4.72 16.24
CA LYS A 56 -6.40 -3.48 16.90
C LYS A 56 -5.19 -2.86 17.57
N LEU A 57 -4.76 -1.69 17.12
CA LEU A 57 -3.60 -0.98 17.62
C LEU A 57 -4.00 0.38 18.15
N LEU A 58 -3.33 0.81 19.23
CA LEU A 58 -3.40 2.16 19.77
C LEU A 58 -2.09 2.87 19.48
N GLY A 59 -2.15 3.95 18.71
CA GLY A 59 -1.03 4.80 18.38
C GLY A 59 -0.93 6.04 19.27
N PHE A 60 0.13 6.80 19.07
CA PHE A 60 0.31 8.11 19.70
C PHE A 60 -0.87 9.05 19.41
N GLY A 61 -1.15 9.95 20.34
CA GLY A 61 -2.29 10.90 20.22
C GLY A 61 -3.67 10.23 20.27
N GLY A 62 -3.76 8.98 20.70
CA GLY A 62 -5.04 8.27 20.82
C GLY A 62 -5.58 7.72 19.50
N ILE A 63 -4.78 7.72 18.43
CA ILE A 63 -5.17 7.17 17.13
C ILE A 63 -5.42 5.66 17.28
N ARG A 64 -6.58 5.21 16.83
CA ARG A 64 -6.93 3.78 16.81
C ARG A 64 -6.86 3.25 15.39
N TRP A 65 -6.17 2.13 15.22
CA TRP A 65 -6.03 1.47 13.92
C TRP A 65 -6.55 0.04 13.98
N TYR A 66 -7.44 -0.31 13.06
CA TYR A 66 -8.07 -1.62 12.96
C TYR A 66 -7.73 -2.30 11.64
N ARG A 67 -7.58 -3.62 11.63
CA ARG A 67 -7.44 -4.45 10.42
C ARG A 67 -8.36 -5.66 10.51
N PRO A 68 -9.61 -5.58 10.04
CA PRO A 68 -10.47 -6.75 9.89
C PRO A 68 -9.98 -7.66 8.76
N LEU A 69 -10.42 -8.93 8.78
CA LEU A 69 -10.11 -9.93 7.75
C LEU A 69 -11.31 -10.29 6.86
N LYS A 70 -12.52 -9.94 7.28
CA LYS A 70 -13.78 -10.26 6.59
C LYS A 70 -14.64 -9.02 6.44
N LEU A 71 -15.53 -9.05 5.46
CA LEU A 71 -16.41 -7.92 5.15
C LEU A 71 -17.35 -7.62 6.33
N GLU A 72 -17.93 -8.65 6.94
CA GLU A 72 -18.82 -8.51 8.11
C GLU A 72 -18.18 -7.67 9.24
N ALA A 73 -16.97 -8.05 9.67
CA ALA A 73 -16.24 -7.32 10.71
C ALA A 73 -15.87 -5.88 10.31
N LEU A 74 -15.64 -5.63 9.01
CA LEU A 74 -15.45 -4.27 8.50
C LEU A 74 -16.74 -3.44 8.63
N LEU A 75 -17.89 -4.03 8.28
CA LEU A 75 -19.19 -3.36 8.38
C LEU A 75 -19.55 -3.04 9.83
N ASP A 76 -19.26 -3.95 10.77
CA ASP A 76 -19.43 -3.70 12.20
C ASP A 76 -18.57 -2.52 12.68
N LEU A 77 -17.29 -2.49 12.31
CA LEU A 77 -16.40 -1.37 12.63
C LEU A 77 -16.89 -0.06 12.02
N LYS A 78 -17.46 -0.11 10.81
CA LYS A 78 -18.05 1.07 10.17
C LYS A 78 -19.36 1.51 10.79
N SER A 79 -20.17 0.59 11.31
CA SER A 79 -21.35 0.91 12.11
C SER A 79 -20.96 1.62 13.40
N LEU A 80 -19.96 1.08 14.10
CA LEU A 80 -19.48 1.62 15.37
C LEU A 80 -18.74 2.96 15.19
N TYR A 81 -18.02 3.12 14.09
CA TYR A 81 -17.24 4.31 13.76
C TYR A 81 -17.55 4.80 12.34
N PRO A 82 -18.69 5.46 12.11
CA PRO A 82 -19.11 5.90 10.77
C PRO A 82 -18.06 6.77 10.06
N ASN A 83 -17.42 7.65 10.84
CA ASN A 83 -16.40 8.60 10.37
C ASN A 83 -14.99 7.99 10.28
N ALA A 84 -14.79 6.71 10.61
CA ALA A 84 -13.47 6.09 10.50
C ALA A 84 -12.97 6.11 9.06
N LYS A 85 -11.72 6.52 8.82
CA LYS A 85 -11.16 6.59 7.47
C LYS A 85 -10.71 5.19 7.05
N LEU A 86 -11.20 4.72 5.90
CA LEU A 86 -10.74 3.46 5.31
C LEU A 86 -9.39 3.69 4.62
N VAL A 87 -8.46 2.76 4.80
CA VAL A 87 -7.10 2.85 4.27
C VAL A 87 -6.71 1.55 3.57
N VAL A 88 -6.13 1.68 2.36
CA VAL A 88 -5.45 0.58 1.68
C VAL A 88 -3.95 0.88 1.57
N GLY A 89 -3.53 1.56 0.50
CA GLY A 89 -2.12 1.91 0.25
C GLY A 89 -1.64 3.20 0.89
N ASN A 90 -2.51 3.95 1.58
CA ASN A 90 -2.21 5.24 2.20
C ASN A 90 -1.69 6.34 1.25
N THR A 91 -1.82 6.16 -0.07
CA THR A 91 -1.24 7.08 -1.08
C THR A 91 -1.94 8.44 -1.14
N GLU A 92 -3.22 8.52 -0.76
CA GLU A 92 -3.94 9.79 -0.59
C GLU A 92 -4.04 10.18 0.88
N VAL A 93 -4.44 9.25 1.76
CA VAL A 93 -4.64 9.53 3.19
C VAL A 93 -3.37 10.07 3.85
N GLY A 94 -2.19 9.57 3.45
CA GLY A 94 -0.91 10.12 3.91
C GLY A 94 -0.69 11.57 3.45
N ILE A 95 -1.12 11.93 2.24
CA ILE A 95 -1.04 13.31 1.74
C ILE A 95 -2.03 14.22 2.48
N GLU A 96 -3.25 13.75 2.71
CA GLU A 96 -4.26 14.48 3.47
C GLU A 96 -3.75 14.83 4.89
N ILE A 97 -3.17 13.84 5.59
CA ILE A 97 -2.63 14.05 6.94
C ILE A 97 -1.43 14.99 6.92
N ASN A 98 -0.44 14.74 6.05
CA ASN A 98 0.84 15.45 6.09
C ASN A 98 0.79 16.86 5.49
N PHE A 99 -0.03 17.08 4.46
CA PHE A 99 -0.01 18.33 3.68
C PHE A 99 -1.35 19.07 3.70
N LYS A 100 -2.46 18.43 4.08
CA LYS A 100 -3.78 19.08 4.19
C LYS A 100 -4.28 19.19 5.64
N ASN A 101 -3.42 18.88 6.62
CA ASN A 101 -3.72 18.90 8.06
C ASN A 101 -4.98 18.10 8.44
N ALA A 102 -5.27 17.02 7.70
CA ALA A 102 -6.41 16.16 7.99
C ALA A 102 -6.16 15.32 9.26
N GLN A 103 -7.18 15.19 10.10
CA GLN A 103 -7.12 14.46 11.36
C GLN A 103 -8.04 13.24 11.30
N TYR A 104 -7.46 12.04 11.38
CA TYR A 104 -8.19 10.78 11.35
C TYR A 104 -7.93 9.96 12.63
N PRO A 105 -8.74 10.15 13.70
CA PRO A 105 -8.52 9.48 14.98
C PRO A 105 -8.79 7.97 14.92
N ILE A 106 -9.53 7.50 13.90
CA ILE A 106 -9.82 6.09 13.69
C ILE A 106 -9.56 5.74 12.22
N LEU A 107 -8.67 4.78 12.03
CA LEU A 107 -8.27 4.25 10.74
C LEU A 107 -8.64 2.77 10.67
N ILE A 108 -9.20 2.33 9.54
CA ILE A 108 -9.51 0.92 9.30
C ILE A 108 -8.79 0.49 8.02
N SER A 109 -7.79 -0.37 8.16
CA SER A 109 -7.13 -0.98 7.01
C SER A 109 -7.96 -2.11 6.43
N VAL A 110 -8.37 -1.96 5.18
CA VAL A 110 -9.18 -2.97 4.45
C VAL A 110 -8.32 -3.86 3.54
N THR A 111 -7.00 -3.82 3.73
CA THR A 111 -6.00 -4.57 2.95
C THR A 111 -6.16 -6.09 3.07
N HIS A 112 -6.71 -6.59 4.17
CA HIS A 112 -6.84 -8.03 4.45
C HIS A 112 -8.28 -8.53 4.42
N VAL A 113 -9.23 -7.69 4.00
CA VAL A 113 -10.61 -8.12 3.78
C VAL A 113 -10.66 -8.90 2.48
N HIS A 114 -10.82 -10.22 2.58
CA HIS A 114 -10.70 -11.14 1.43
C HIS A 114 -11.66 -10.79 0.29
N GLU A 115 -12.92 -10.48 0.62
CA GLU A 115 -13.98 -10.15 -0.32
C GLU A 115 -13.64 -8.89 -1.14
N LEU A 116 -12.94 -7.92 -0.53
CA LEU A 116 -12.53 -6.68 -1.21
C LEU A 116 -11.24 -6.82 -2.01
N ASN A 117 -10.52 -7.93 -1.89
CA ASN A 117 -9.31 -8.21 -2.66
C ASN A 117 -9.54 -9.24 -3.79
N ALA A 118 -10.75 -9.77 -3.91
CA ALA A 118 -11.10 -10.72 -4.95
C ALA A 118 -11.15 -10.07 -6.34
N MET A 119 -10.83 -10.85 -7.37
CA MET A 119 -11.12 -10.52 -8.76
C MET A 119 -11.63 -11.75 -9.48
N ASN A 120 -12.77 -11.61 -10.16
CA ASN A 120 -13.40 -12.71 -10.88
C ASN A 120 -13.61 -12.31 -12.33
N ILE A 121 -13.00 -13.07 -13.24
CA ILE A 121 -13.25 -12.96 -14.67
C ILE A 121 -14.54 -13.73 -14.97
N LYS A 122 -15.58 -13.02 -15.40
CA LYS A 122 -16.89 -13.58 -15.78
C LYS A 122 -17.07 -13.54 -17.28
N GLU A 123 -18.03 -14.27 -17.82
CA GLU A 123 -18.37 -14.22 -19.25
C GLU A 123 -18.66 -12.78 -19.70
N ASN A 124 -19.44 -12.04 -18.91
CA ASN A 124 -19.90 -10.69 -19.21
C ASN A 124 -19.02 -9.55 -18.67
N GLY A 125 -17.82 -9.82 -18.13
CA GLY A 125 -16.93 -8.76 -17.64
C GLY A 125 -15.99 -9.17 -16.52
N LEU A 126 -15.42 -8.18 -15.83
CA LEU A 126 -14.49 -8.36 -14.73
C LEU A 126 -15.08 -7.78 -13.45
N GLU A 127 -15.25 -8.59 -12.41
CA GLU A 127 -15.52 -8.10 -11.07
C GLU A 127 -14.23 -7.80 -10.34
N ILE A 128 -14.12 -6.59 -9.80
CA ILE A 128 -12.90 -6.07 -9.16
C ILE A 128 -13.23 -5.65 -7.73
N GLY A 129 -12.60 -6.30 -6.76
CA GLY A 129 -12.67 -5.88 -5.37
C GLY A 129 -12.04 -4.50 -5.14
N SER A 130 -12.62 -3.70 -4.25
CA SER A 130 -12.20 -2.31 -4.04
C SER A 130 -10.79 -2.16 -3.45
N SER A 131 -10.29 -3.17 -2.73
CA SER A 131 -8.92 -3.20 -2.17
C SER A 131 -7.87 -3.72 -3.16
N VAL A 132 -8.26 -4.16 -4.36
CA VAL A 132 -7.34 -4.64 -5.39
C VAL A 132 -6.32 -3.56 -5.74
N ARG A 133 -5.04 -3.94 -5.73
CA ARG A 133 -3.91 -3.07 -6.06
C ARG A 133 -3.89 -2.76 -7.56
N LEU A 134 -3.56 -1.54 -7.96
CA LEU A 134 -3.51 -1.15 -9.38
C LEU A 134 -2.53 -2.00 -10.20
N SER A 135 -1.40 -2.37 -9.61
CA SER A 135 -0.43 -3.31 -10.21
C SER A 135 -1.04 -4.68 -10.52
N LYS A 136 -1.85 -5.21 -9.59
CA LYS A 136 -2.51 -6.51 -9.73
C LYS A 136 -3.66 -6.44 -10.75
N LEU A 137 -4.41 -5.33 -10.76
CA LEU A 137 -5.38 -5.04 -11.82
C LEU A 137 -4.68 -5.03 -13.19
N GLN A 138 -3.59 -4.29 -13.34
CA GLN A 138 -2.85 -4.20 -14.61
C GLN A 138 -2.41 -5.58 -15.12
N GLN A 139 -1.90 -6.45 -14.24
CA GLN A 139 -1.53 -7.82 -14.60
C GLN A 139 -2.72 -8.63 -15.12
N VAL A 140 -3.89 -8.52 -14.48
CA VAL A 140 -5.10 -9.25 -14.91
C VAL A 140 -5.64 -8.69 -16.23
N LEU A 141 -5.62 -7.36 -16.42
CA LEU A 141 -6.03 -6.75 -17.69
C LEU A 141 -5.18 -7.25 -18.84
N ILE A 142 -3.85 -7.30 -18.68
CA ILE A 142 -2.94 -7.84 -19.72
C ILE A 142 -3.30 -9.29 -20.07
N LYS A 143 -3.58 -10.12 -19.07
CA LYS A 143 -4.01 -11.51 -19.28
C LYS A 143 -5.32 -11.59 -20.07
N VAL A 144 -6.35 -10.87 -19.62
CA VAL A 144 -7.67 -10.85 -20.27
C VAL A 144 -7.58 -10.35 -21.72
N ILE A 145 -6.77 -9.31 -21.97
CA ILE A 145 -6.54 -8.75 -23.31
C ILE A 145 -5.90 -9.76 -24.27
N ALA A 146 -5.06 -10.66 -23.75
CA ALA A 146 -4.38 -11.69 -24.55
C ALA A 146 -5.26 -12.92 -24.80
N GLU A 147 -6.17 -13.23 -23.89
CA GLU A 147 -6.99 -14.47 -23.92
C GLU A 147 -8.36 -14.30 -24.59
N ARG A 148 -8.86 -13.06 -24.70
CA ARG A 148 -10.21 -12.77 -25.23
C ARG A 148 -10.19 -12.00 -26.53
N ASP A 149 -11.32 -12.02 -27.22
CA ASP A 149 -11.47 -11.35 -28.49
C ASP A 149 -11.35 -9.83 -28.35
N ILE A 150 -10.93 -9.19 -29.44
CA ILE A 150 -10.66 -7.75 -29.46
C ILE A 150 -11.91 -6.91 -29.14
N HIS A 151 -13.08 -7.37 -29.55
CA HIS A 151 -14.35 -6.68 -29.34
C HIS A 151 -14.84 -6.77 -27.88
N GLU A 152 -14.43 -7.79 -27.13
CA GLU A 152 -14.75 -7.96 -25.70
C GLU A 152 -13.83 -7.14 -24.77
N THR A 153 -12.66 -6.71 -25.26
CA THR A 153 -11.58 -6.20 -24.41
C THR A 153 -11.31 -4.71 -24.55
N SER A 154 -12.15 -3.97 -25.26
CA SER A 154 -11.99 -2.53 -25.52
C SER A 154 -11.79 -1.71 -24.23
N SER A 155 -12.68 -1.89 -23.24
CA SER A 155 -12.58 -1.25 -21.92
C SER A 155 -11.30 -1.64 -21.18
N CYS A 156 -10.93 -2.93 -21.21
CA CYS A 156 -9.72 -3.43 -20.58
C CYS A 156 -8.46 -2.79 -21.18
N ARG A 157 -8.41 -2.64 -22.51
CA ARG A 157 -7.29 -2.01 -23.24
C ARG A 157 -7.17 -0.53 -22.86
N ALA A 158 -8.27 0.20 -22.81
CA ALA A 158 -8.27 1.61 -22.41
C ALA A 158 -7.75 1.81 -20.99
N ILE A 159 -8.23 1.01 -20.02
CA ILE A 159 -7.77 1.07 -18.62
C ILE A 159 -6.29 0.68 -18.52
N ASN A 160 -5.87 -0.38 -19.22
CA ASN A 160 -4.48 -0.81 -19.21
C ASN A 160 -3.54 0.26 -19.79
N GLU A 161 -3.95 0.95 -20.85
CA GLU A 161 -3.18 2.04 -21.44
C GLU A 161 -2.98 3.19 -20.45
N GLN A 162 -4.04 3.63 -19.77
CA GLN A 162 -3.89 4.66 -18.72
C GLN A 162 -2.99 4.20 -17.58
N LEU A 163 -3.08 2.93 -17.17
CA LEU A 163 -2.21 2.37 -16.12
C LEU A 163 -0.72 2.28 -16.53
N LYS A 164 -0.37 2.34 -17.82
CA LYS A 164 1.03 2.41 -18.26
C LYS A 164 1.66 3.75 -17.89
N TRP A 165 0.92 4.84 -18.11
CA TRP A 165 1.37 6.21 -17.86
C TRP A 165 1.03 6.72 -16.47
N PHE A 166 0.23 5.97 -15.72
CA PHE A 166 0.01 6.20 -14.30
C PHE A 166 1.34 6.16 -13.52
N ALA A 167 1.32 6.71 -12.30
CA ALA A 167 2.44 6.78 -11.35
C ALA A 167 3.35 5.54 -11.30
N GLY A 168 4.56 5.72 -10.73
CA GLY A 168 5.58 4.68 -10.61
C GLY A 168 5.09 3.36 -9.97
N LYS A 169 5.84 2.28 -10.24
CA LYS A 169 5.50 0.91 -9.78
C LYS A 169 5.29 0.84 -8.25
N GLN A 170 6.02 1.63 -7.48
CA GLN A 170 5.90 1.75 -6.03
C GLN A 170 4.48 2.17 -5.62
N VAL A 171 3.94 3.20 -6.27
CA VAL A 171 2.57 3.68 -6.03
C VAL A 171 1.57 2.63 -6.48
N LYS A 172 1.71 2.07 -7.69
CA LYS A 172 0.80 1.03 -8.21
C LYS A 172 0.77 -0.26 -7.37
N ASN A 173 1.85 -0.56 -6.66
CA ASN A 173 1.94 -1.74 -5.78
C ASN A 173 1.09 -1.61 -4.51
N VAL A 174 0.71 -0.39 -4.11
CA VAL A 174 -0.05 -0.16 -2.87
C VAL A 174 -1.36 0.59 -3.10
N ALA A 175 -1.45 1.46 -4.10
CA ALA A 175 -2.68 2.14 -4.49
C ALA A 175 -3.74 1.12 -4.92
N SER A 176 -4.98 1.37 -4.51
CA SER A 176 -6.11 0.47 -4.79
C SER A 176 -7.12 1.09 -5.73
N VAL A 177 -7.89 0.23 -6.40
CA VAL A 177 -8.97 0.63 -7.31
C VAL A 177 -10.01 1.47 -6.57
N GLY A 178 -10.53 0.97 -5.45
CA GLY A 178 -11.50 1.70 -4.62
C GLY A 178 -10.93 2.97 -4.01
N GLY A 179 -9.66 2.98 -3.63
CA GLY A 179 -8.98 4.19 -3.18
C GLY A 179 -8.96 5.28 -4.26
N ASN A 180 -8.57 4.93 -5.49
CA ASN A 180 -8.56 5.87 -6.61
C ASN A 180 -9.96 6.41 -6.94
N ILE A 181 -10.98 5.54 -6.93
CA ILE A 181 -12.39 5.93 -7.14
C ILE A 181 -12.85 6.89 -6.05
N CYS A 182 -12.75 6.49 -4.78
CA CYS A 182 -13.29 7.24 -3.64
C CYS A 182 -12.52 8.51 -3.32
N THR A 183 -11.23 8.62 -3.70
CA THR A 183 -10.50 9.90 -3.63
C THR A 183 -11.16 10.95 -4.52
N ALA A 184 -11.83 10.55 -5.62
CA ALA A 184 -12.60 11.43 -6.48
C ALA A 184 -11.82 12.69 -6.93
N SER A 185 -10.52 12.52 -7.20
CA SER A 185 -9.68 13.62 -7.69
C SER A 185 -10.25 14.15 -9.02
N PRO A 186 -10.37 15.49 -9.19
CA PRO A 186 -10.83 16.09 -10.46
C PRO A 186 -9.96 15.71 -11.66
N ILE A 187 -8.72 15.28 -11.41
CA ILE A 187 -7.73 14.88 -12.41
C ILE A 187 -7.45 13.37 -12.35
N SER A 188 -8.37 12.56 -11.82
CA SER A 188 -8.20 11.10 -11.82
C SER A 188 -8.20 10.57 -13.26
N ASP A 189 -7.15 9.84 -13.65
CA ASP A 189 -7.05 9.24 -15.00
C ASP A 189 -8.06 8.10 -15.21
N LEU A 190 -8.44 7.39 -14.14
CA LEU A 190 -9.27 6.18 -14.24
C LEU A 190 -10.76 6.46 -14.06
N ASN A 191 -11.15 7.50 -13.30
CA ASN A 191 -12.56 7.81 -13.06
C ASN A 191 -13.35 8.09 -14.36
N PRO A 192 -12.82 8.88 -15.32
CA PRO A 192 -13.46 9.06 -16.62
C PRO A 192 -13.67 7.74 -17.37
N LEU A 193 -12.73 6.81 -17.27
CA LEU A 193 -12.86 5.50 -17.91
C LEU A 193 -13.98 4.67 -17.27
N TRP A 194 -14.04 4.59 -15.94
CA TRP A 194 -15.11 3.85 -15.25
C TRP A 194 -16.50 4.35 -15.63
N MET A 195 -16.66 5.67 -15.75
CA MET A 195 -17.91 6.29 -16.19
C MET A 195 -18.21 5.98 -17.67
N ALA A 196 -17.22 6.11 -18.56
CA ALA A 196 -17.39 5.84 -19.98
C ALA A 196 -17.73 4.37 -20.27
N THR A 197 -17.22 3.45 -19.46
CA THR A 197 -17.50 2.01 -19.58
C THR A 197 -18.78 1.57 -18.88
N ARG A 198 -19.54 2.50 -18.30
CA ARG A 198 -20.78 2.23 -17.53
C ARG A 198 -20.55 1.16 -16.45
N THR A 199 -19.43 1.26 -15.75
CA THR A 199 -19.05 0.30 -14.72
C THR A 199 -20.09 0.29 -13.60
N GLU A 200 -20.54 -0.90 -13.21
CA GLU A 200 -21.42 -1.05 -12.04
C GLU A 200 -20.61 -1.04 -10.74
N PHE A 201 -20.99 -0.16 -9.81
CA PHE A 201 -20.43 -0.07 -8.47
C PHE A 201 -21.39 -0.70 -7.46
N ARG A 202 -20.94 -1.78 -6.82
CA ARG A 202 -21.65 -2.46 -5.72
C ARG A 202 -21.22 -1.86 -4.39
N ILE A 203 -22.13 -1.15 -3.74
CA ILE A 203 -21.93 -0.49 -2.45
C ILE A 203 -22.67 -1.29 -1.39
N VAL A 204 -21.98 -1.63 -0.31
CA VAL A 204 -22.56 -2.32 0.84
C VAL A 204 -22.62 -1.37 2.03
N ASP A 205 -23.79 -1.30 2.70
CA ASP A 205 -23.95 -0.52 3.92
C ASP A 205 -23.57 -1.33 5.17
N SER A 206 -23.57 -0.68 6.34
CA SER A 206 -23.22 -1.35 7.60
C SER A 206 -24.23 -2.40 8.07
N LYS A 207 -25.40 -2.50 7.44
CA LYS A 207 -26.41 -3.53 7.68
C LYS A 207 -26.30 -4.71 6.70
N GLY A 208 -25.33 -4.65 5.77
CA GLY A 208 -25.13 -5.66 4.73
C GLY A 208 -26.02 -5.49 3.50
N ASN A 209 -26.81 -4.40 3.40
CA ASN A 209 -27.61 -4.14 2.20
C ASN A 209 -26.69 -3.74 1.05
N ILE A 210 -26.93 -4.32 -0.12
CA ILE A 210 -26.15 -4.02 -1.33
C ILE A 210 -26.98 -3.15 -2.25
N ARG A 211 -26.41 -2.01 -2.67
CA ARG A 211 -26.91 -1.15 -3.72
C ARG A 211 -25.94 -1.17 -4.90
N THR A 212 -26.46 -1.39 -6.10
CA THR A 212 -25.70 -1.24 -7.34
C THR A 212 -26.02 0.11 -7.97
N VAL A 213 -24.98 0.84 -8.41
CA VAL A 213 -25.10 2.10 -9.14
C VAL A 213 -24.19 2.08 -10.38
N LEU A 214 -24.51 2.90 -11.39
CA LEU A 214 -23.68 3.10 -12.59
C LEU A 214 -22.77 4.33 -12.43
#